data_AF-A0A1G8XHB2-F1
#
_entry.id   AF-A0A1G8XHB2-F1
#
_cell.length_a   1.000
_cell.length_b   1.000
_cell.length_c   1.000
_cell.angle_alpha   90.00
_cell.angle_beta   90.00
_cell.angle_gamma   90.00
#
_symmetry.space_group_name_H-M   'P 1'
#
loop_
_entity.id
_entity.type
_entity.pdbx_description
1 polymer ?
#
loop_
_entity_poly.entity_id
_entity_poly.type
_entity_poly.pdbx_seq_one_letter_code
_entity_poly.pdbx_strand_id
1 'polypeptide(L)'
;MRKTAMNRVQRGKLAMAAVAIGAGLLSVTGCGYINAQQTSHQYAASDGVKADLGSLQLRNIVIVSTGTDKPGRVIGAVFNQGSSDATLVIDGANGAQTSIPVKAKSETYLNEDSDSAILSSTGGNPGSLVTVSIASGSETAKLQVPVMDGSLVEYQKYLPAGATPTATPGSTSSEGASHEGDHATEPAATPSESGH
;
A
#
# COMPACT_ATOMS: atom_id res chain seq x y z
N MET A 1 40.14 -48.64 25.06
CA MET A 1 39.86 -47.20 24.82
C MET A 1 41.11 -46.38 25.12
N ARG A 2 41.85 -45.92 24.11
CA ARG A 2 42.99 -45.00 24.32
C ARG A 2 42.46 -43.58 24.45
N LYS A 3 42.48 -43.03 25.66
CA LYS A 3 42.30 -41.58 25.86
C LYS A 3 43.64 -40.91 25.55
N THR A 4 43.79 -40.35 24.36
CA THR A 4 44.96 -39.54 24.01
C THR A 4 44.99 -38.31 24.91
N ALA A 5 45.92 -38.26 25.86
CA ALA A 5 46.11 -37.10 26.71
C ALA A 5 46.71 -35.96 25.87
N MET A 6 45.86 -35.04 25.43
CA MET A 6 46.30 -33.85 24.70
C MET A 6 47.15 -32.95 25.60
N ASN A 7 48.37 -32.64 25.18
CA ASN A 7 49.27 -31.75 25.92
C ASN A 7 48.76 -30.29 25.88
N ARG A 8 49.17 -29.45 26.83
CA ARG A 8 48.70 -28.05 26.98
C ARG A 8 48.77 -27.24 25.68
N VAL A 9 49.78 -27.50 24.86
CA VAL A 9 49.97 -26.86 23.54
C VAL A 9 48.88 -27.23 22.53
N GLN A 10 48.46 -28.50 22.48
CA GLN A 10 47.37 -28.95 21.60
C GLN A 10 46.01 -28.41 22.06
N ARG A 11 45.80 -28.30 23.38
CA ARG A 11 44.60 -27.69 23.95
C ARG A 11 44.51 -26.19 23.61
N GLY A 12 45.64 -25.47 23.68
CA GLY A 12 45.72 -24.06 23.28
C GLY A 12 45.43 -23.85 21.79
N LYS A 13 45.98 -24.70 20.91
CA LYS A 13 45.72 -24.63 19.46
C LYS A 13 44.25 -24.86 19.11
N LEU A 14 43.60 -25.83 19.75
CA LEU A 14 42.17 -26.11 19.55
C LEU A 14 41.28 -24.98 20.09
N ALA A 15 41.65 -24.39 21.23
CA ALA A 15 40.93 -23.22 21.77
C ALA A 15 41.00 -22.02 20.80
N MET A 16 42.18 -21.74 20.24
CA MET A 16 42.34 -20.67 19.26
C MET A 16 41.60 -20.92 17.95
N ALA A 17 41.58 -22.17 17.47
CA ALA A 17 40.79 -22.55 16.29
C ALA A 17 39.29 -22.36 16.53
N ALA A 18 38.78 -22.72 17.72
CA ALA A 18 37.39 -22.52 18.08
C ALA A 18 37.02 -21.03 18.15
N VAL A 19 37.90 -20.18 18.70
CA VAL A 19 37.70 -18.72 18.73
C VAL A 19 37.67 -18.13 17.33
N ALA A 20 38.59 -18.53 16.44
CA ALA A 20 38.64 -18.04 15.06
C ALA A 20 37.38 -18.42 14.27
N ILE A 21 36.91 -19.67 14.40
CA ILE A 21 35.68 -20.13 13.76
C ILE A 21 34.46 -19.38 14.33
N GLY A 22 34.38 -19.23 15.65
CA GLY A 22 33.29 -18.48 16.31
C GLY A 22 33.23 -17.02 15.87
N ALA A 23 34.38 -16.33 15.81
CA ALA A 23 34.46 -14.95 15.34
C ALA A 23 34.07 -14.81 13.86
N GLY A 24 34.45 -15.77 13.00
CA GLY A 24 34.09 -15.79 11.58
C GLY A 24 32.59 -16.02 11.33
N LEU A 25 31.94 -16.86 12.13
CA LEU A 25 30.48 -17.10 12.00
C LEU A 25 29.65 -15.89 12.45
N LEU A 26 30.13 -15.15 13.45
CA LEU A 26 29.48 -13.92 13.93
C LEU A 26 29.67 -12.74 12.96
N SER A 27 30.78 -12.67 12.22
CA SER A 27 30.99 -11.59 11.24
C SER A 27 30.13 -11.74 9.99
N VAL A 28 29.89 -12.98 9.52
CA VAL A 28 29.06 -13.25 8.33
C VAL A 28 27.56 -13.04 8.60
N THR A 29 27.08 -13.27 9.83
CA THR A 29 25.67 -13.08 10.20
C THR A 29 25.30 -11.63 10.55
N GLY A 30 26.28 -10.72 10.64
CA GLY A 30 26.06 -9.31 10.98
C GLY A 30 25.32 -8.48 9.91
N CYS A 31 25.34 -8.89 8.64
CA CYS A 31 24.69 -8.13 7.56
C CYS A 31 23.15 -8.12 7.67
N GLY A 32 22.54 -9.15 8.26
CA GLY A 32 21.09 -9.20 8.48
C GLY A 32 20.61 -8.38 9.68
N TYR A 33 21.53 -8.01 10.59
CA TYR A 33 21.22 -7.19 11.77
C TYR A 33 21.19 -5.69 11.43
N ILE A 34 22.07 -5.25 10.52
CA ILE A 34 22.17 -3.85 10.11
C ILE A 34 21.20 -3.46 8.99
N ASN A 35 20.62 -4.44 8.29
CA ASN A 35 19.61 -4.18 7.26
C ASN A 35 18.22 -4.38 7.84
N ALA A 36 17.38 -3.34 7.78
CA ALA A 36 15.96 -3.48 8.08
C ALA A 36 15.35 -4.53 7.14
N GLN A 37 14.71 -5.56 7.70
CA GLN A 37 14.03 -6.55 6.89
C GLN A 37 12.92 -5.86 6.10
N GLN A 38 13.03 -5.85 4.77
CA GLN A 38 12.08 -5.15 3.91
C GLN A 38 10.63 -5.63 4.10
N THR A 39 10.44 -6.89 4.48
CA THR A 39 9.12 -7.48 4.81
C THR A 39 8.46 -6.87 6.06
N SER A 40 9.22 -6.20 6.92
CA SER A 40 8.69 -5.54 8.13
C SER A 40 8.16 -4.12 7.85
N HIS A 41 8.47 -3.53 6.69
CA HIS A 41 7.98 -2.21 6.33
C HIS A 41 6.48 -2.26 6.00
N GLN A 42 5.68 -1.71 6.90
CA GLN A 42 4.23 -1.64 6.76
C GLN A 42 3.84 -0.51 5.81
N TYR A 43 3.50 -0.83 4.58
CA TYR A 43 2.91 0.10 3.61
C TYR A 43 1.44 -0.26 3.35
N ALA A 44 0.70 0.62 2.69
CA ALA A 44 -0.64 0.29 2.21
C ALA A 44 -0.49 -0.51 0.92
N ALA A 45 -0.63 -1.83 1.00
CA ALA A 45 -0.45 -2.75 -0.14
C ALA A 45 -1.65 -2.82 -1.10
N SER A 46 -2.64 -1.96 -0.91
CA SER A 46 -3.89 -1.93 -1.66
C SER A 46 -4.18 -0.49 -2.10
N ASP A 47 -5.30 -0.29 -2.80
CA ASP A 47 -5.66 0.97 -3.43
C ASP A 47 -6.00 2.06 -2.39
N GLY A 48 -6.25 1.68 -1.14
CA GLY A 48 -6.58 2.59 -0.05
C GLY A 48 -5.42 2.94 0.88
N VAL A 49 -5.72 3.80 1.84
CA VAL A 49 -4.76 4.19 2.87
C VAL A 49 -4.98 3.45 4.18
N LYS A 50 -3.94 3.42 5.02
CA LYS A 50 -4.01 2.94 6.40
C LYS A 50 -3.73 4.08 7.37
N ALA A 51 -4.34 4.00 8.54
CA ALA A 51 -4.10 4.92 9.64
C ALA A 51 -4.33 4.24 10.98
N ASP A 52 -3.66 4.71 12.02
CA ASP A 52 -3.94 4.32 13.39
C ASP A 52 -4.35 5.59 14.16
N LEU A 53 -5.51 5.56 14.82
CA LEU A 53 -6.13 6.68 15.53
C LEU A 53 -6.50 6.21 16.95
N GLY A 54 -5.61 6.45 17.91
CA GLY A 54 -5.74 5.88 19.24
C GLY A 54 -5.82 4.35 19.20
N SER A 55 -6.94 3.78 19.65
CA SER A 55 -7.19 2.33 19.61
C SER A 55 -7.81 1.83 18.29
N LEU A 56 -8.20 2.74 17.39
CA LEU A 56 -8.76 2.38 16.09
C LEU A 56 -7.67 2.22 15.04
N GLN A 57 -7.77 1.16 14.26
CA GLN A 57 -6.88 0.88 13.13
C GLN A 57 -7.70 0.83 11.87
N LEU A 58 -7.44 1.77 10.97
CA LEU A 58 -8.10 1.88 9.68
C LEU A 58 -7.23 1.21 8.63
N ARG A 59 -7.83 0.33 7.82
CA ARG A 59 -7.13 -0.44 6.78
C ARG A 59 -7.89 -0.34 5.47
N ASN A 60 -7.13 -0.08 4.40
CA ASN A 60 -7.63 0.01 3.04
C ASN A 60 -8.80 1.00 2.88
N ILE A 61 -8.65 2.22 3.42
CA ILE A 61 -9.67 3.25 3.31
C ILE A 61 -9.63 3.89 1.92
N VAL A 62 -10.74 3.83 1.20
CA VAL A 62 -10.96 4.39 -0.13
C VAL A 62 -12.32 5.09 -0.17
N ILE A 63 -12.47 6.11 -1.00
CA ILE A 63 -13.79 6.69 -1.33
C ILE A 63 -14.17 6.28 -2.74
N VAL A 64 -15.35 5.71 -2.93
CA VAL A 64 -15.90 5.38 -4.26
C VAL A 64 -16.95 6.42 -4.65
N SER A 65 -16.73 7.12 -5.77
CA SER A 65 -17.61 8.17 -6.27
C SER A 65 -17.52 8.35 -7.78
N THR A 66 -18.45 9.13 -8.35
CA THR A 66 -18.46 9.50 -9.78
C THR A 66 -17.95 10.91 -10.05
N GLY A 67 -17.66 11.71 -9.01
CA GLY A 67 -17.16 13.08 -9.21
C GLY A 67 -17.07 13.91 -7.93
N THR A 68 -16.48 15.10 -8.08
CA THR A 68 -16.17 16.04 -6.99
C THR A 68 -17.39 16.37 -6.11
N ASP A 69 -18.49 16.82 -6.72
CA ASP A 69 -19.71 17.24 -6.01
C ASP A 69 -20.74 16.12 -5.89
N LYS A 70 -20.32 14.87 -6.08
CA LYS A 70 -21.17 13.68 -5.95
C LYS A 70 -20.96 13.02 -4.60
N PRO A 71 -21.98 12.30 -4.08
CA PRO A 71 -21.79 11.48 -2.90
C PRO A 71 -20.62 10.50 -3.09
N GLY A 72 -19.92 10.22 -2.00
CA GLY A 72 -18.82 9.26 -1.97
C GLY A 72 -19.05 8.22 -0.88
N ARG A 73 -18.96 6.94 -1.23
CA ARG A 73 -19.01 5.86 -0.24
C ARG A 73 -17.61 5.56 0.27
N VAL A 74 -17.41 5.60 1.58
CA VAL A 74 -16.18 5.13 2.21
C VAL A 74 -16.23 3.61 2.32
N ILE A 75 -15.18 2.95 1.85
CA ILE A 75 -14.99 1.50 1.97
C ILE A 75 -13.64 1.18 2.62
N GLY A 76 -13.50 -0.03 3.16
CA GLY A 76 -12.32 -0.49 3.88
C GLY A 76 -12.66 -1.29 5.13
N ALA A 77 -11.80 -1.26 6.14
CA ALA A 77 -12.04 -1.91 7.43
C ALA A 77 -11.54 -1.05 8.59
N VAL A 78 -12.26 -1.11 9.71
CA VAL A 78 -11.89 -0.44 10.95
C VAL A 78 -11.83 -1.47 12.07
N PHE A 79 -10.69 -1.58 12.75
CA PHE A 79 -10.48 -2.49 13.87
C PHE A 79 -10.36 -1.69 15.16
N ASN A 80 -11.11 -2.05 16.19
CA ASN A 80 -10.97 -1.44 17.51
C ASN A 80 -10.21 -2.38 18.44
N GLN A 81 -8.95 -2.03 18.71
CA GLN A 81 -8.11 -2.79 19.65
C GLN A 81 -8.37 -2.42 21.12
N GLY A 82 -9.23 -1.43 21.37
CA GLY A 82 -9.60 -0.96 22.70
C GLY A 82 -10.55 -1.91 23.43
N SER A 83 -10.73 -1.66 24.73
CA SER A 83 -11.66 -2.39 25.60
C SER A 83 -13.05 -1.75 25.70
N SER A 84 -13.28 -0.64 24.99
CA SER A 84 -14.55 0.08 24.95
C SER A 84 -15.00 0.30 23.51
N ASP A 85 -16.31 0.39 23.31
CA ASP A 85 -16.90 0.80 22.03
C ASP A 85 -16.40 2.20 21.65
N ALA A 86 -16.24 2.42 20.35
CA ALA A 86 -15.79 3.68 19.79
C ALA A 86 -16.65 4.06 18.57
N THR A 87 -16.55 5.31 18.15
CA THR A 87 -17.20 5.81 16.94
C THR A 87 -16.17 6.58 16.14
N LEU A 88 -15.92 6.12 14.91
CA LEU A 88 -15.09 6.82 13.95
C LEU A 88 -15.96 7.84 13.21
N VAL A 89 -15.61 9.11 13.30
CA VAL A 89 -16.19 10.19 12.50
C VAL A 89 -15.21 10.52 11.39
N ILE A 90 -15.73 10.64 10.16
CA ILE A 90 -14.96 11.05 8.98
C ILE A 90 -15.60 12.32 8.42
N ASP A 91 -14.83 13.42 8.44
CA ASP A 91 -15.19 14.70 7.85
C ASP A 91 -14.51 14.84 6.48
N GLY A 92 -15.34 14.98 5.45
CA GLY A 92 -14.94 15.22 4.07
C GLY A 92 -15.03 16.70 3.68
N ALA A 93 -14.97 16.96 2.38
CA ALA A 93 -15.09 18.30 1.83
C ALA A 93 -16.50 18.89 2.04
N ASN A 94 -16.60 20.22 2.01
CA ASN A 94 -17.88 20.94 2.02
C ASN A 94 -18.80 20.60 3.22
N GLY A 95 -18.23 20.19 4.36
CA GLY A 95 -18.98 19.78 5.54
C GLY A 95 -19.64 18.40 5.42
N ALA A 96 -19.29 17.60 4.41
CA ALA A 96 -19.71 16.21 4.33
C ALA A 96 -19.17 15.43 5.53
N GLN A 97 -19.99 14.58 6.13
CA GLN A 97 -19.60 13.80 7.30
C GLN A 97 -20.27 12.43 7.28
N THR A 98 -19.58 11.42 7.80
CA THR A 98 -20.15 10.11 8.12
C THR A 98 -19.59 9.58 9.43
N SER A 99 -20.32 8.64 10.04
CA SER A 99 -20.01 8.10 11.37
C SER A 99 -20.17 6.58 11.39
N ILE A 100 -19.17 5.90 11.92
CA ILE A 100 -19.04 4.43 11.90
C ILE A 100 -18.87 3.94 13.34
N PRO A 101 -19.87 3.26 13.92
CA PRO A 101 -19.71 2.64 15.23
C PRO A 101 -18.84 1.38 15.13
N VAL A 102 -17.89 1.21 16.07
CA VAL A 102 -17.00 0.04 16.11
C VAL A 102 -16.95 -0.51 17.53
N LYS A 103 -17.41 -1.76 17.69
CA LYS A 103 -17.44 -2.44 19.00
C LYS A 103 -16.05 -2.69 19.56
N ALA A 104 -15.92 -2.71 20.89
CA ALA A 104 -14.67 -3.06 21.56
C ALA A 104 -14.13 -4.42 21.07
N LYS A 105 -12.81 -4.53 20.90
CA LYS A 105 -12.13 -5.78 20.48
C LYS A 105 -12.74 -6.44 19.24
N SER A 106 -13.21 -5.63 18.28
CA SER A 106 -13.93 -6.10 17.11
C SER A 106 -13.57 -5.30 15.86
N GLU A 107 -13.88 -5.86 14.70
CA GLU A 107 -13.80 -5.23 13.40
C GLU A 107 -15.16 -4.76 12.88
N THR A 108 -15.12 -3.74 12.04
CA THR A 108 -16.23 -3.29 11.22
C THR A 108 -15.73 -3.15 9.79
N TYR A 109 -16.21 -4.03 8.92
CA TYR A 109 -15.97 -3.93 7.48
C TYR A 109 -16.90 -2.89 6.90
N LEU A 110 -16.35 -2.01 6.05
CA LEU A 110 -17.09 -1.01 5.29
C LEU A 110 -17.26 -1.56 3.87
N ASN A 111 -18.15 -2.54 3.75
CA ASN A 111 -18.42 -3.29 2.52
C ASN A 111 -19.93 -3.39 2.26
N GLU A 112 -20.33 -4.26 1.32
CA GLU A 112 -21.71 -4.44 0.88
C GLU A 112 -22.66 -4.98 1.96
N ASP A 113 -22.13 -5.73 2.93
CA ASP A 113 -22.89 -6.33 4.02
C ASP A 113 -23.08 -5.39 5.23
N SER A 114 -22.50 -4.20 5.15
CA SER A 114 -22.51 -3.18 6.21
C SER A 114 -23.31 -1.95 5.84
N ASP A 115 -23.75 -1.20 6.85
CA ASP A 115 -24.34 0.13 6.64
C ASP A 115 -23.38 1.01 5.83
N SER A 116 -23.94 1.73 4.85
CA SER A 116 -23.13 2.54 3.94
C SER A 116 -22.62 3.80 4.63
N ALA A 117 -21.30 3.92 4.77
CA ALA A 117 -20.64 5.15 5.18
C ALA A 117 -20.57 6.14 4.01
N ILE A 118 -21.49 7.11 3.96
CA ILE A 118 -21.62 8.05 2.84
C ILE A 118 -21.20 9.46 3.26
N LEU A 119 -20.28 10.04 2.50
CA LEU A 119 -20.03 11.48 2.45
C LEU A 119 -20.96 12.10 1.40
N SER A 120 -21.65 13.19 1.74
CA SER A 120 -22.57 13.88 0.82
C SER A 120 -21.86 14.49 -0.40
N SER A 121 -20.56 14.78 -0.27
CA SER A 121 -19.69 15.28 -1.33
C SER A 121 -18.31 14.66 -1.17
N THR A 122 -17.71 14.25 -2.28
CA THR A 122 -16.37 13.64 -2.28
C THR A 122 -15.26 14.68 -2.22
N GLY A 123 -15.47 15.86 -2.83
CA GLY A 123 -14.50 16.95 -2.83
C GLY A 123 -13.32 16.78 -3.79
N GLY A 124 -13.33 15.71 -4.59
CA GLY A 124 -12.37 15.46 -5.66
C GLY A 124 -12.90 14.46 -6.67
N ASN A 125 -12.31 14.46 -7.87
CA ASN A 125 -12.67 13.52 -8.92
C ASN A 125 -12.00 12.15 -8.70
N PRO A 126 -12.55 11.07 -9.27
CA PRO A 126 -11.85 9.79 -9.35
C PRO A 126 -10.41 9.94 -9.88
N GLY A 127 -9.49 9.18 -9.29
CA GLY A 127 -8.04 9.28 -9.54
C GLY A 127 -7.31 10.35 -8.72
N SER A 128 -8.03 11.19 -7.96
CA SER A 128 -7.43 12.17 -7.05
C SER A 128 -7.28 11.66 -5.62
N LEU A 129 -6.45 12.34 -4.83
CA LEU A 129 -6.40 12.20 -3.38
C LEU A 129 -7.18 13.35 -2.73
N VAL A 130 -8.16 13.03 -1.89
CA VAL A 130 -8.90 14.02 -1.10
C VAL A 130 -8.45 14.00 0.34
N THR A 131 -8.34 15.17 0.95
CA THR A 131 -8.04 15.26 2.39
C THR A 131 -9.31 15.05 3.19
N VAL A 132 -9.34 14.04 4.04
CA VAL A 132 -10.39 13.83 5.05
C VAL A 132 -9.81 14.00 6.44
N SER A 133 -10.61 14.48 7.38
CA SER A 133 -10.27 14.46 8.81
C SER A 133 -11.00 13.30 9.47
N ILE A 134 -10.28 12.56 10.32
CA ILE A 134 -10.84 11.47 11.10
C ILE A 134 -10.79 11.82 12.58
N ALA A 135 -11.82 11.43 13.32
CA ALA A 135 -11.92 11.66 14.75
C ALA A 135 -12.54 10.47 15.49
N SER A 136 -12.09 10.26 16.73
CA SER A 136 -12.68 9.32 17.68
C SER A 136 -12.44 9.84 19.10
N GLY A 137 -13.49 10.30 19.77
CA GLY A 137 -13.35 11.00 21.05
C GLY A 137 -12.49 12.27 20.91
N SER A 138 -11.37 12.33 21.62
CA SER A 138 -10.39 13.43 21.54
C SER A 138 -9.29 13.22 20.48
N GLU A 139 -9.17 12.02 19.92
CA GLU A 139 -8.15 11.71 18.93
C GLU A 139 -8.57 12.23 17.56
N THR A 140 -7.67 12.90 16.86
CA THR A 140 -7.92 13.41 15.50
C THR A 140 -6.69 13.22 14.60
N ALA A 141 -6.93 13.00 13.30
CA ALA A 141 -5.88 12.95 12.29
C ALA A 141 -6.41 13.37 10.91
N LYS A 142 -5.52 13.69 9.97
CA LYS A 142 -5.85 13.95 8.57
C LYS A 142 -5.28 12.88 7.67
N LEU A 143 -6.03 12.44 6.67
CA LEU A 143 -5.63 11.43 5.70
C LEU A 143 -5.84 11.93 4.28
N GLN A 144 -4.91 11.60 3.39
CA GLN A 144 -5.10 11.73 1.95
C GLN A 144 -5.70 10.43 1.43
N VAL A 145 -7.00 10.42 1.17
CA VAL A 145 -7.75 9.23 0.77
C VAL A 145 -7.97 9.25 -0.74
N PRO A 146 -7.65 8.18 -1.46
CA PRO A 146 -7.89 8.09 -2.90
C PRO A 146 -9.39 7.97 -3.21
N VAL A 147 -9.78 8.62 -4.31
CA VAL A 147 -11.13 8.51 -4.88
C VAL A 147 -11.10 7.56 -6.06
N MET A 148 -11.85 6.47 -5.99
CA MET A 148 -12.04 5.49 -7.06
C MET A 148 -13.38 5.68 -7.75
N ASP A 149 -13.46 5.30 -9.02
CA ASP A 149 -14.72 5.18 -9.76
C ASP A 149 -15.17 3.72 -9.89
N GLY A 150 -16.28 3.50 -10.59
CA GLY A 150 -16.78 2.17 -10.91
C GLY A 150 -16.27 1.61 -12.25
N SER A 151 -15.15 2.10 -12.78
CA SER A 151 -14.59 1.54 -14.04
C SER A 151 -14.13 0.09 -13.87
N LEU A 152 -13.66 -0.27 -12.66
CA LEU A 152 -13.38 -1.64 -12.26
C LEU A 152 -14.63 -2.30 -11.65
N VAL A 153 -14.88 -3.56 -12.01
CA VAL A 153 -16.08 -4.32 -11.64
C VAL A 153 -16.24 -4.42 -10.12
N GLU A 154 -15.12 -4.49 -9.41
CA GLU A 154 -15.05 -4.60 -7.95
C GLU A 154 -15.61 -3.35 -7.24
N TYR A 155 -15.52 -2.17 -7.87
CA TYR A 155 -15.97 -0.89 -7.30
C TYR A 155 -17.41 -0.51 -7.70
N GLN A 156 -17.97 -1.12 -8.74
CA GLN A 156 -19.33 -0.78 -9.23
C GLN A 156 -20.40 -0.94 -8.15
N LYS A 157 -20.31 -2.00 -7.34
CA LYS A 157 -21.23 -2.28 -6.23
C LYS A 157 -21.16 -1.25 -5.10
N TYR A 158 -20.10 -0.44 -5.04
CA TYR A 158 -19.87 0.55 -3.99
C TYR A 158 -20.24 1.97 -4.43
N LEU A 159 -20.66 2.16 -5.67
CA LEU A 159 -21.19 3.43 -6.14
C LEU A 159 -22.42 3.83 -5.30
N PRO A 160 -22.44 5.06 -4.74
CA PRO A 160 -23.63 5.57 -4.06
C PRO A 160 -24.87 5.53 -4.96
N ALA A 161 -26.05 5.34 -4.35
CA ALA A 161 -27.30 5.24 -5.09
C ALA A 161 -27.52 6.45 -6.03
N GLY A 162 -27.95 6.19 -7.26
CA GLY A 162 -28.15 7.22 -8.29
C GLY A 162 -26.88 7.61 -9.06
N ALA A 163 -25.72 7.01 -8.77
CA ALA A 163 -24.50 7.18 -9.55
C ALA A 163 -24.48 6.20 -10.74
N THR A 164 -24.18 6.70 -11.94
CA THR A 164 -23.90 5.87 -13.13
C THR A 164 -22.38 5.78 -13.31
N PRO A 165 -21.79 4.59 -13.50
CA PRO A 165 -20.35 4.49 -13.74
C PRO A 165 -19.96 5.32 -14.97
N THR A 166 -18.95 6.18 -14.82
CA THR A 166 -18.36 6.89 -15.95
C THR A 166 -17.63 5.86 -16.81
N ALA A 167 -18.04 5.72 -18.07
CA ALA A 167 -17.30 4.90 -19.03
C ALA A 167 -15.94 5.54 -19.29
N THR A 168 -14.86 4.78 -19.10
CA THR A 168 -13.52 5.16 -19.51
C THR A 168 -13.52 5.50 -21.00
N PRO A 169 -13.00 6.66 -21.45
CA PRO A 169 -12.68 6.85 -22.86
C PRO A 169 -11.65 5.80 -23.24
N GLY A 170 -12.06 4.82 -24.04
CA GLY A 170 -11.16 3.77 -24.51
C GLY A 170 -9.95 4.41 -25.18
N SER A 171 -8.75 4.08 -24.67
CA SER A 171 -7.52 4.30 -25.42
C SER A 171 -7.70 3.63 -26.77
N THR A 172 -7.92 4.44 -27.80
CA THR A 172 -7.96 3.97 -29.18
C THR A 172 -6.59 3.39 -29.46
N SER A 173 -6.49 2.05 -29.50
CA SER A 173 -5.33 1.38 -30.05
C SER A 173 -5.10 1.95 -31.46
N SER A 174 -3.99 2.67 -31.62
CA SER A 174 -3.47 3.03 -32.94
C SER A 174 -2.97 1.75 -33.61
N GLU A 175 -3.90 0.97 -34.14
CA GLU A 175 -3.62 -0.09 -35.10
C GLU A 175 -3.16 0.58 -36.41
N GLY A 176 -1.87 0.49 -36.74
CA GLY A 176 -1.38 1.00 -38.02
C GLY A 176 0.13 1.18 -38.14
N ALA A 177 0.87 0.08 -38.23
CA ALA A 177 1.96 -0.10 -39.22
C ALA A 177 2.56 -1.51 -39.05
N SER A 178 2.01 -2.45 -39.81
CA SER A 178 2.68 -3.67 -40.24
C SER A 178 4.02 -3.34 -40.91
N HIS A 179 5.12 -3.95 -40.47
CA HIS A 179 6.33 -4.11 -41.28
C HIS A 179 6.90 -5.51 -41.03
N GLU A 180 6.48 -6.43 -41.90
CA GLU A 180 7.17 -7.70 -42.15
C GLU A 180 7.80 -7.55 -43.54
N GLY A 181 9.13 -7.65 -43.62
CA GLY A 181 9.90 -7.37 -44.83
C GLY A 181 11.38 -7.62 -44.63
N ASP A 182 11.75 -8.89 -44.72
CA ASP A 182 13.10 -9.44 -44.88
C ASP A 182 13.93 -8.67 -45.93
N HIS A 183 15.20 -8.34 -45.62
CA HIS A 183 16.34 -8.53 -46.51
C HIS A 183 17.65 -8.02 -45.89
N ALA A 184 18.63 -8.92 -45.81
CA ALA A 184 20.04 -8.64 -45.60
C ALA A 184 20.65 -7.83 -46.77
N THR A 185 21.57 -6.91 -46.46
CA THR A 185 22.96 -6.82 -47.01
C THR A 185 23.56 -5.43 -46.75
N GLU A 186 24.67 -5.42 -46.02
CA GLU A 186 25.67 -4.34 -45.86
C GLU A 186 26.22 -3.84 -47.22
N PRO A 187 26.52 -2.52 -47.41
CA PRO A 187 27.90 -2.06 -47.21
C PRO A 187 28.10 -0.68 -46.56
N ALA A 188 29.28 -0.59 -45.96
CA ALA A 188 29.92 0.57 -45.38
C ALA A 188 30.12 1.74 -46.35
N ALA A 189 29.98 2.97 -45.84
CA ALA A 189 30.75 4.14 -46.29
C ALA A 189 30.83 5.20 -45.17
N THR A 190 32.06 5.60 -44.87
CA THR A 190 32.58 6.56 -43.88
C THR A 190 32.15 8.02 -44.17
N PRO A 191 32.01 8.91 -43.15
CA PRO A 191 31.83 10.33 -43.41
C PRO A 191 33.18 11.02 -43.68
N SER A 192 33.23 11.90 -44.68
CA SER A 192 34.31 12.88 -44.85
C SER A 192 33.80 14.28 -44.54
N GLU A 193 34.49 14.92 -43.61
CA GLU A 193 34.43 16.32 -43.20
C GLU A 193 35.29 17.17 -44.15
N SER A 194 34.77 18.32 -44.62
CA SER A 194 35.49 19.61 -44.72
C SER A 194 34.74 20.62 -45.61
N GLY A 195 34.68 21.89 -45.15
CA GLY A 195 34.69 23.04 -46.07
C GLY A 195 33.66 24.15 -45.83
N HIS A 196 33.80 24.95 -44.76
CA HIS A 196 34.01 26.41 -44.85
C HIS A 196 34.53 26.97 -43.53
#